data_AF-A0A1K1NWT1-F1
#
_entry.id   AF-A0A1K1NWT1-F1
#
_cell.length_a   1.000
_cell.length_b   1.000
_cell.length_c   1.000
_cell.angle_alpha   90.00
_cell.angle_beta   90.00
_cell.angle_gamma   90.00
#
_symmetry.space_group_name_H-M   'P 1'
#
loop_
_entity.id
_entity.type
_entity.pdbx_description
1 polymer ?
#
loop_
_entity_poly.entity_id
_entity_poly.type
_entity_poly.pdbx_seq_one_letter_code
_entity_poly.pdbx_strand_id
1 'polypeptide(L)'
;MNNMLDQVILGNPLQNYFVLAIVLLFVSMIKRYLSQWLANLLFKEVRRWAPDIGQQEFSYLLLRPLEYFFLLVAFMLTIDHLNFPPQANIVIYNGFRLKAILGTLLELALSVSIIWIILRVIDFVSLMISKSADLLHDKTDNQFIVFFRDFFKAIVFIFGAIAFIRILFGAVLVNKIIAGLGIGAAALALAAKESIENLICSFIIFFDKPFRVGDTVRVDAYQGAVEKIGLRSTRIRTQDKTFVTVPNKKMVDSILDNLSLRTQQRVVIRLEVAGDTAADKLLKVLQDIKQLLQQHDKVADGFIVNLHDFTSTTYVFQITYLTNVIEAAPFNQLRSELNFGFISILEKQGVKLSSTTVEIHEK
;
A
#
# COMPACT_ATOMS: atom_id res chain seq x y z
N MET A 1 -10.99 41.07 64.24
CA MET A 1 -10.59 41.54 62.90
C MET A 1 -11.28 40.62 61.92
N ASN A 2 -12.47 41.00 61.42
CA ASN A 2 -13.20 40.19 60.46
C ASN A 2 -12.30 40.00 59.24
N ASN A 3 -11.93 38.75 58.95
CA ASN A 3 -11.13 38.41 57.79
C ASN A 3 -11.83 38.97 56.55
N MET A 4 -11.26 40.00 55.93
CA MET A 4 -11.80 40.56 54.69
C MET A 4 -11.90 39.52 53.57
N LEU A 5 -11.17 38.41 53.70
CA LEU A 5 -11.20 37.25 52.82
C LEU A 5 -12.49 36.43 52.88
N ASP A 6 -13.22 36.49 53.99
CA ASP A 6 -14.48 35.76 54.20
C ASP A 6 -15.71 36.57 53.75
N GLN A 7 -15.52 37.79 53.24
CA GLN A 7 -16.61 38.58 52.68
C GLN A 7 -17.18 37.86 51.45
N VAL A 8 -18.49 37.59 51.49
CA VAL A 8 -19.21 36.89 50.42
C VAL A 8 -19.68 37.92 49.39
N ILE A 9 -19.16 37.82 48.17
CA ILE A 9 -19.61 38.60 47.01
C ILE A 9 -20.18 37.61 46.00
N LEU A 10 -21.40 37.86 45.49
CA LEU A 10 -22.04 37.03 44.47
C LEU A 10 -22.07 35.51 44.82
N GLY A 11 -22.26 35.20 46.10
CA GLY A 11 -22.35 33.81 46.59
C GLY A 11 -21.02 33.08 46.75
N ASN A 12 -19.88 33.78 46.64
CA ASN A 12 -18.55 33.21 46.88
C ASN A 12 -17.75 34.06 47.87
N PRO A 13 -16.91 33.44 48.73
CA PRO A 13 -15.96 34.18 49.53
C PRO A 13 -14.94 34.87 48.62
N LEU A 14 -14.51 36.07 49.01
CA LEU A 14 -13.52 36.88 48.28
C LEU A 14 -12.23 36.08 47.98
N GLN A 15 -11.87 35.16 48.89
CA GLN A 15 -10.78 34.20 48.70
C GLN A 15 -10.85 33.43 47.38
N ASN A 16 -12.03 32.98 46.93
CA ASN A 16 -12.15 32.18 45.70
C ASN A 16 -11.85 33.02 44.45
N TYR A 17 -12.22 34.30 44.45
CA TYR A 17 -11.87 35.23 43.37
C TYR A 17 -10.36 35.51 43.34
N PHE A 18 -9.73 35.63 44.51
CA PHE A 18 -8.28 35.75 44.59
C PHE A 18 -7.57 34.50 44.08
N VAL A 19 -8.05 33.30 44.43
CA VAL A 19 -7.51 32.03 43.90
C VAL A 19 -7.64 31.99 42.38
N LEU A 20 -8.80 32.36 41.82
CA LEU A 20 -8.98 32.45 40.36
C LEU A 20 -7.97 33.42 39.71
N ALA A 21 -7.86 34.64 40.25
CA ALA A 21 -6.95 35.64 39.72
C ALA A 21 -5.49 35.19 39.80
N ILE A 22 -5.07 34.59 40.93
CA ILE A 22 -3.71 34.08 41.14
C ILE A 22 -3.41 32.95 40.15
N VAL A 23 -4.31 31.98 39.99
CA VAL A 23 -4.11 30.85 39.06
C VAL A 23 -4.02 31.35 37.62
N LEU A 24 -4.90 32.26 37.20
CA LEU A 24 -4.87 32.82 35.84
C LEU A 24 -3.62 33.67 35.58
N LEU A 25 -3.19 34.48 36.54
CA LEU A 25 -1.95 35.25 36.43
C LEU A 25 -0.73 34.32 36.37
N PHE A 26 -0.70 33.30 37.22
CA PHE A 26 0.35 32.29 37.23
C PHE A 26 0.43 31.57 35.89
N VAL A 27 -0.69 31.01 35.41
CA VAL A 27 -0.75 30.33 34.12
C VAL A 27 -0.42 31.29 32.97
N SER A 28 -0.88 32.54 33.00
CA SER A 28 -0.52 33.52 31.97
C SER A 28 0.98 33.85 31.96
N MET A 29 1.65 33.79 33.12
CA MET A 29 3.10 33.98 33.24
C MET A 29 3.86 32.75 32.73
N ILE A 30 3.39 31.53 33.02
CA ILE A 30 4.11 30.30 32.67
C ILE A 30 3.69 29.69 31.32
N LYS A 31 2.55 30.08 30.73
CA LYS A 31 1.99 29.43 29.52
C LYS A 31 2.98 29.41 28.37
N ARG A 32 3.75 30.49 28.16
CA ARG A 32 4.74 30.55 27.08
C ARG A 32 5.87 29.54 27.31
N TYR A 33 6.36 29.44 28.55
CA TYR A 33 7.37 28.46 28.93
C TYR A 33 6.84 27.03 28.81
N LEU A 34 5.61 26.77 29.29
CA LEU A 34 4.96 25.46 29.19
C LEU A 34 4.72 25.07 27.74
N SER A 35 4.30 26.01 26.89
CA SER A 35 4.10 25.78 25.47
C SER A 35 5.39 25.51 24.72
N GLN A 36 6.45 26.25 25.03
CA GLN A 36 7.78 25.97 24.47
C GLN A 36 8.30 24.62 24.94
N TRP A 37 8.14 24.29 26.22
CA TRP A 37 8.57 23.00 26.75
C TRP A 37 7.83 21.84 26.06
N LEU A 38 6.51 21.92 25.92
CA LEU A 38 5.74 20.86 25.27
C LEU A 38 6.04 20.78 23.77
N ALA A 39 6.16 21.91 23.08
CA ALA A 39 6.59 21.92 21.69
C ALA A 39 8.00 21.32 21.53
N ASN A 40 8.94 21.63 22.42
CA ASN A 40 10.27 21.03 22.37
C ASN A 40 10.26 19.53 22.64
N LEU A 41 9.41 19.07 23.56
CA LEU A 41 9.24 17.65 23.85
C LEU A 41 8.71 16.89 22.63
N LEU A 42 7.65 17.41 22.01
CA LEU A 42 7.09 16.84 20.78
C LEU A 42 8.12 16.88 19.64
N PHE A 43 8.89 17.97 19.53
CA PHE A 43 9.96 18.09 18.54
C PHE A 43 11.07 17.07 18.73
N LYS A 44 11.38 16.68 19.97
CA LYS A 44 12.41 15.68 20.25
C LYS A 44 12.10 14.35 19.59
N GLU A 45 10.84 13.94 19.58
CA GLU A 45 10.39 12.76 18.87
C GLU A 45 10.42 12.98 17.37
N VAL A 46 9.97 14.14 16.88
CA VAL A 46 10.01 14.48 15.44
C VAL A 46 11.44 14.49 14.89
N ARG A 47 12.42 15.02 15.64
CA ARG A 47 13.83 15.10 15.22
C ARG A 47 14.42 13.74 14.90
N ARG A 48 13.90 12.65 15.50
CA ARG A 48 14.31 11.27 15.17
C ARG A 48 13.97 10.90 13.73
N TRP A 49 12.89 11.46 13.19
CA TRP A 49 12.37 11.17 11.86
C TRP A 49 12.74 12.26 10.82
N ALA A 50 13.00 13.50 11.26
CA ALA A 50 13.32 14.62 10.38
C ALA A 50 14.42 15.54 10.97
N PRO A 51 15.70 15.22 10.77
CA PRO A 51 16.82 15.96 11.35
C PRO A 51 17.05 17.35 10.73
N ASP A 52 16.62 17.57 9.49
CA ASP A 52 16.89 18.81 8.73
C ASP A 52 15.94 19.97 9.05
N ILE A 53 14.99 19.76 9.96
CA ILE A 53 13.99 20.78 10.33
C ILE A 53 14.47 21.60 11.51
N GLY A 54 14.39 22.91 11.36
CA GLY A 54 14.67 23.84 12.44
C GLY A 54 13.62 23.73 13.55
N GLN A 55 14.07 23.44 14.78
CA GLN A 55 13.24 23.40 15.99
C GLN A 55 12.38 24.67 16.17
N GLN A 56 12.88 25.82 15.73
CA GLN A 56 12.20 27.11 15.86
C GLN A 56 10.93 27.20 15.03
N GLU A 57 10.92 26.62 13.82
CA GLU A 57 9.79 26.65 12.90
C GLU A 57 8.62 25.80 13.44
N PHE A 58 8.93 24.63 13.99
CA PHE A 58 7.95 23.78 14.66
C PHE A 58 7.35 24.46 15.90
N SER A 59 8.24 24.97 16.76
CA SER A 59 7.82 25.56 18.03
C SER A 59 6.93 26.77 17.80
N TYR A 60 7.20 27.58 16.77
CA TYR A 60 6.39 28.74 16.42
C TYR A 60 4.96 28.38 15.99
N LEU A 61 4.79 27.29 15.22
CA LEU A 61 3.47 26.85 14.74
C LEU A 61 2.55 26.37 15.87
N LEU A 62 3.10 25.70 16.89
CA LEU A 62 2.34 25.18 18.02
C LEU A 62 2.22 26.15 19.20
N LEU A 63 3.11 27.14 19.32
CA LEU A 63 3.17 28.03 20.48
C LEU A 63 1.81 28.67 20.82
N ARG A 64 1.21 29.37 19.85
CA ARG A 64 -0.04 30.13 20.07
C ARG A 64 -1.22 29.22 20.41
N PRO A 65 -1.56 28.19 19.59
CA PRO A 65 -2.67 27.29 19.93
C PRO A 65 -2.56 26.70 21.33
N LEU A 66 -1.35 26.33 21.73
CA LEU A 66 -1.08 25.67 22.99
C LEU A 66 -1.12 26.64 24.19
N GLU A 67 -0.70 27.90 24.01
CA GLU A 67 -0.89 28.96 25.00
C GLU A 67 -2.38 29.24 25.27
N TYR A 68 -3.21 29.29 24.22
CA TYR A 68 -4.66 29.44 24.37
C TYR A 68 -5.28 28.22 25.04
N PHE A 69 -4.86 27.00 24.65
CA PHE A 69 -5.32 25.77 25.27
C PHE A 69 -5.03 25.75 26.77
N PHE A 70 -3.80 26.02 27.21
CA PHE A 70 -3.47 26.04 28.63
C PHE A 70 -4.22 27.12 29.40
N LEU A 71 -4.40 28.31 28.82
CA LEU A 71 -5.18 29.37 29.45
C LEU A 71 -6.65 28.96 29.62
N LEU A 72 -7.25 28.36 28.58
CA LEU A 72 -8.64 27.87 28.63
C LEU A 72 -8.80 26.75 29.64
N VAL A 73 -7.90 25.76 29.65
CA VAL A 73 -7.94 24.66 30.62
C VAL A 73 -7.81 25.17 32.05
N ALA A 74 -6.87 26.09 32.31
CA ALA A 74 -6.72 26.69 33.63
C ALA A 74 -7.96 27.47 34.05
N PHE A 75 -8.56 28.23 33.13
CA PHE A 75 -9.81 28.93 33.39
C PHE A 75 -10.94 27.94 33.71
N MET A 76 -11.12 26.88 32.93
CA MET A 76 -12.15 25.87 33.15
C MET A 76 -11.97 25.12 34.49
N LEU A 77 -10.74 24.71 34.82
CA LEU A 77 -10.47 24.05 36.11
C LEU A 77 -10.73 24.97 37.31
N THR A 78 -10.51 26.27 37.14
CA THR A 78 -10.62 27.22 38.26
C THR A 78 -12.02 27.81 38.40
N ILE A 79 -12.77 27.96 37.29
CA ILE A 79 -14.14 28.47 37.31
C ILE A 79 -15.10 27.50 38.01
N ASP A 80 -14.81 26.20 37.97
CA ASP A 80 -15.61 25.17 38.66
C ASP A 80 -15.52 25.26 40.21
N HIS A 81 -14.47 25.90 40.74
CA HIS A 81 -14.35 26.21 42.17
C HIS A 81 -15.21 27.41 42.61
N LEU A 82 -15.79 28.15 41.68
CA LEU A 82 -16.69 29.26 41.97
C LEU A 82 -18.15 28.80 41.86
N ASN A 83 -18.92 29.04 42.92
CA ASN A 83 -20.37 28.89 42.89
C ASN A 83 -20.97 29.93 41.97
N PHE A 84 -21.73 29.51 40.97
CA PHE A 84 -22.38 30.47 40.08
C PHE A 84 -23.47 31.23 40.84
N PRO A 85 -23.43 32.59 40.90
CA PRO A 85 -24.38 33.39 41.66
C PRO A 85 -25.83 33.06 41.26
N PRO A 86 -26.70 32.64 42.19
CA PRO A 86 -28.09 32.30 41.88
C PRO A 86 -28.85 33.46 41.22
N GLN A 87 -28.53 34.70 41.63
CA GLN A 87 -29.10 35.94 41.11
C GLN A 87 -28.74 36.18 39.63
N ALA A 88 -27.56 35.74 39.20
CA ALA A 88 -27.12 35.85 37.80
C ALA A 88 -27.56 34.66 36.94
N ASN A 89 -28.08 33.59 37.55
CA ASN A 89 -28.49 32.37 36.86
C ASN A 89 -29.89 32.50 36.23
N ILE A 90 -30.10 33.63 35.57
CA ILE A 90 -31.35 33.95 34.89
C ILE A 90 -31.56 33.03 33.68
N VAL A 91 -32.82 32.77 33.39
CA VAL A 91 -33.23 32.11 32.14
C VAL A 91 -33.16 33.16 31.04
N ILE A 92 -32.31 32.94 30.05
CA ILE A 92 -32.11 33.89 28.95
C ILE A 92 -33.10 33.59 27.82
N TYR A 93 -33.11 32.35 27.34
CA TYR A 93 -33.89 31.96 26.16
C TYR A 93 -34.27 30.47 26.24
N ASN A 94 -35.52 30.12 25.93
CA ASN A 94 -36.03 28.73 25.89
C ASN A 94 -35.62 27.84 27.09
N GLY A 95 -35.57 28.38 28.30
CA GLY A 95 -35.18 27.63 29.50
C GLY A 95 -33.67 27.45 29.70
N PHE A 96 -32.83 27.95 28.80
CA PHE A 96 -31.36 27.95 28.97
C PHE A 96 -30.94 28.99 30.00
N ARG A 97 -30.19 28.51 30.99
CA ARG A 97 -29.61 29.32 32.06
C ARG A 97 -28.27 29.92 31.64
N LEU A 98 -27.95 31.13 32.10
CA LEU A 98 -26.67 31.79 31.79
C LEU A 98 -25.44 30.91 32.08
N LYS A 99 -25.45 30.19 33.22
CA LYS A 99 -24.36 29.25 33.56
C LYS A 99 -24.15 28.18 32.48
N ALA A 100 -25.24 27.61 31.97
CA ALA A 100 -25.17 26.54 30.96
C ALA A 100 -24.59 27.09 29.65
N ILE A 101 -25.02 28.28 29.22
CA ILE A 101 -24.51 28.93 28.01
C ILE A 101 -23.01 29.20 28.14
N LEU A 102 -22.55 29.73 29.28
CA LEU A 102 -21.12 29.96 29.52
C LEU A 102 -20.32 28.65 29.51
N GLY A 103 -20.83 27.59 30.13
CA GLY A 103 -20.21 26.26 30.07
C GLY A 103 -20.09 25.73 28.64
N THR A 104 -21.17 25.77 27.86
CA THR A 104 -21.17 25.36 26.45
C THR A 104 -20.18 26.19 25.62
N LEU A 105 -20.10 27.51 25.83
CA LEU A 105 -19.15 28.37 25.14
C LEU A 105 -17.69 28.01 25.47
N LEU A 106 -17.39 27.66 26.72
CA LEU A 106 -16.06 27.22 27.12
C LEU A 106 -15.70 25.86 26.51
N GLU A 107 -16.62 24.91 26.50
CA GLU A 107 -16.43 23.61 25.83
C GLU A 107 -16.20 23.76 24.32
N LEU A 108 -16.91 24.68 23.66
CA LEU A 108 -16.69 25.02 22.26
C LEU A 108 -15.33 25.67 22.04
N ALA A 109 -14.95 26.64 22.89
CA ALA A 109 -13.64 27.29 22.82
C ALA A 109 -12.50 26.28 22.99
N LEU A 110 -12.64 25.35 23.93
CA LEU A 110 -11.68 24.26 24.14
C LEU A 110 -11.61 23.36 22.90
N SER A 111 -12.74 22.96 22.34
CA SER A 111 -12.80 22.15 21.10
C SER A 111 -12.13 22.86 19.92
N VAL A 112 -12.35 24.17 19.74
CA VAL A 112 -11.65 24.98 18.72
C VAL A 112 -10.15 24.97 18.95
N SER A 113 -9.70 25.13 20.19
CA SER A 113 -8.26 25.13 20.52
C SER A 113 -7.59 23.80 20.18
N ILE A 114 -8.26 22.68 20.46
CA ILE A 114 -7.78 21.32 20.12
C ILE A 114 -7.73 21.14 18.60
N ILE A 115 -8.80 21.49 17.88
CA ILE A 115 -8.84 21.44 16.42
C ILE A 115 -7.70 22.27 15.84
N TRP A 116 -7.48 23.48 16.37
CA TRP A 116 -6.41 24.36 15.92
C TRP A 116 -5.02 23.74 16.12
N ILE A 117 -4.76 23.12 17.28
CA ILE A 117 -3.53 22.37 17.54
C ILE A 117 -3.34 21.26 16.49
N ILE A 118 -4.36 20.43 16.24
CA ILE A 118 -4.27 19.32 15.29
C ILE A 118 -4.01 19.82 13.86
N LEU A 119 -4.69 20.88 13.42
CA LEU A 119 -4.47 21.49 12.11
C LEU A 119 -3.03 22.02 11.95
N ARG A 120 -2.45 22.59 13.02
CA ARG A 120 -1.04 23.02 13.03
C ARG A 120 -0.07 21.85 12.99
N VAL A 121 -0.39 20.74 13.64
CA VAL A 121 0.38 19.50 13.51
C VAL A 121 0.35 18.99 12.07
N ILE A 122 -0.81 19.01 11.40
CA ILE A 122 -0.93 18.59 9.98
C ILE A 122 -0.12 19.51 9.07
N ASP A 123 -0.22 20.84 9.25
CA ASP A 123 0.59 21.82 8.51
C ASP A 123 2.08 21.54 8.67
N PHE A 124 2.50 21.23 9.90
CA PHE A 124 3.88 20.91 10.19
C PHE A 124 4.36 19.61 9.54
N VAL A 125 3.59 18.52 9.65
CA VAL A 125 3.93 17.26 8.99
C VAL A 125 4.03 17.44 7.47
N SER A 126 3.13 18.24 6.88
CA SER A 126 3.22 18.58 5.46
C SER A 126 4.50 19.33 5.12
N LEU A 127 4.88 20.35 5.89
CA LEU A 127 6.13 21.09 5.69
C LEU A 127 7.36 20.17 5.83
N MET A 128 7.31 19.23 6.77
CA MET A 128 8.40 18.29 7.01
C MET A 128 8.65 17.38 5.80
N ILE A 129 7.59 16.82 5.24
CA ILE A 129 7.71 15.93 4.09
C ILE A 129 8.13 16.74 2.85
N SER A 130 7.61 17.96 2.66
CA SER A 130 8.01 18.82 1.53
C SER A 130 9.50 19.16 1.53
N LYS A 131 10.07 19.54 2.68
CA LYS A 131 11.51 19.82 2.78
C LYS A 131 12.38 18.59 2.49
N SER A 132 11.92 17.41 2.89
CA SER A 132 12.62 16.16 2.63
C SER A 132 12.57 15.77 1.15
N ALA A 133 11.44 16.04 0.47
CA ALA A 133 11.24 15.73 -0.95
C ALA A 133 12.01 16.69 -1.88
N ASP A 134 12.13 17.97 -1.53
CA ASP A 134 12.88 18.95 -2.32
C ASP A 134 14.37 18.59 -2.47
N LEU A 135 14.95 17.92 -1.46
CA LEU A 135 16.32 17.39 -1.50
C LEU A 135 16.49 16.25 -2.51
N LEU A 136 15.42 15.56 -2.88
CA LEU A 136 15.42 14.42 -3.82
C LEU A 136 15.00 14.81 -5.26
N HIS A 137 14.67 16.09 -5.52
CA HIS A 137 14.28 16.59 -6.84
C HIS A 137 13.11 15.85 -7.53
N ASP A 138 12.22 15.20 -6.79
CA ASP A 138 11.03 14.54 -7.36
C ASP A 138 9.79 15.43 -7.25
N LYS A 139 9.34 15.98 -8.40
CA LYS A 139 8.16 16.86 -8.47
C LYS A 139 6.84 16.14 -8.17
N THR A 140 6.82 14.81 -8.27
CA THR A 140 5.61 14.00 -8.06
C THR A 140 5.20 14.00 -6.59
N ASP A 141 6.15 14.09 -5.66
CA ASP A 141 5.91 14.03 -4.22
C ASP A 141 5.14 15.24 -3.70
N ASN A 142 5.34 16.43 -4.27
CA ASN A 142 4.72 17.64 -3.73
C ASN A 142 3.18 17.65 -3.88
N GLN A 143 2.66 17.07 -4.96
CA GLN A 143 1.20 16.95 -5.14
C GLN A 143 0.58 15.95 -4.17
N PHE A 144 1.25 14.82 -3.90
CA PHE A 144 0.80 13.87 -2.88
C PHE A 144 0.77 14.49 -1.50
N ILE A 145 1.79 15.28 -1.14
CA ILE A 145 1.87 15.95 0.16
C ILE A 145 0.69 16.93 0.35
N VAL A 146 0.40 17.75 -0.66
CA VAL A 146 -0.75 18.67 -0.63
C VAL A 146 -2.07 17.91 -0.51
N PHE A 147 -2.25 16.83 -1.29
CA PHE A 147 -3.43 15.99 -1.23
C PHE A 147 -3.65 15.40 0.18
N PHE A 148 -2.62 14.80 0.78
CA PHE A 148 -2.74 14.21 2.12
C PHE A 148 -2.97 15.26 3.20
N ARG A 149 -2.33 16.43 3.10
CA ARG A 149 -2.58 17.56 4.02
C ARG A 149 -4.06 17.95 4.00
N ASP A 150 -4.63 18.16 2.81
CA ASP A 150 -6.02 18.57 2.68
C ASP A 150 -7.00 17.45 3.07
N PHE A 151 -6.66 16.20 2.76
CA PHE A 151 -7.41 15.02 3.19
C PHE A 151 -7.50 14.91 4.72
N PHE A 152 -6.37 14.99 5.43
CA PHE A 152 -6.37 14.93 6.90
C PHE A 152 -7.06 16.15 7.53
N LYS A 153 -6.92 17.34 6.93
CA LYS A 153 -7.68 18.52 7.38
C LYS A 153 -9.19 18.32 7.24
N ALA A 154 -9.66 17.78 6.11
CA ALA A 154 -11.06 17.47 5.92
C ALA A 154 -11.58 16.50 6.99
N ILE A 155 -10.80 15.46 7.32
CA ILE A 155 -11.13 14.53 8.41
C ILE A 155 -11.26 15.28 9.74
N VAL A 156 -10.30 16.14 10.09
CA VAL A 156 -10.34 16.95 11.33
C VAL A 156 -11.55 17.87 11.35
N PHE A 157 -11.93 18.50 10.24
CA PHE A 157 -13.13 19.31 10.15
C PHE A 157 -14.41 18.49 10.34
N ILE A 158 -14.48 17.28 9.78
CA ILE A 158 -15.64 16.38 9.96
C ILE A 158 -15.78 15.99 11.44
N PHE A 159 -14.70 15.53 12.07
CA PHE A 159 -14.72 15.20 13.50
C PHE A 159 -14.98 16.42 14.38
N GLY A 160 -14.44 17.58 14.01
CA GLY A 160 -14.72 18.85 14.66
C GLY A 160 -16.20 19.22 14.59
N ALA A 161 -16.83 19.11 13.42
CA ALA A 161 -18.26 19.34 13.26
C ALA A 161 -19.10 18.37 14.12
N ILE A 162 -18.72 17.09 14.18
CA ILE A 162 -19.38 16.11 15.05
C ILE A 162 -19.24 16.49 16.54
N ALA A 163 -18.04 16.93 16.96
CA ALA A 163 -17.80 17.39 18.33
C ALA A 163 -18.65 18.63 18.67
N PHE A 164 -18.76 19.59 17.74
CA PHE A 164 -19.62 20.76 17.90
C PHE A 164 -21.09 20.38 18.02
N ILE A 165 -21.58 19.49 17.16
CA ILE A 165 -22.96 18.99 17.22
C ILE A 165 -23.20 18.29 18.57
N ARG A 166 -22.23 17.53 19.07
CA ARG A 166 -22.32 16.89 20.39
C ARG A 166 -22.50 17.91 21.51
N ILE A 167 -21.72 18.98 21.49
CA ILE A 167 -21.74 20.02 22.52
C ILE A 167 -23.06 20.82 22.47
N LEU A 168 -23.55 21.13 21.27
CA LEU A 168 -24.74 21.97 21.08
C LEU A 168 -26.06 21.20 21.23
N PHE A 169 -26.12 19.96 20.73
CA PHE A 169 -27.37 19.18 20.61
C PHE A 169 -27.34 17.88 21.41
N GLY A 170 -26.25 17.60 22.13
CA GLY A 170 -26.09 16.41 22.96
C GLY A 170 -25.70 15.15 22.18
N ALA A 171 -25.39 14.10 22.95
CA ALA A 171 -24.93 12.82 22.39
C ALA A 171 -26.02 12.06 21.60
N VAL A 172 -27.30 12.28 21.93
CA VAL A 172 -28.41 11.56 21.28
C VAL A 172 -28.49 11.88 19.78
N LEU A 173 -28.36 13.16 19.41
CA LEU A 173 -28.38 13.55 17.99
C LEU A 173 -27.16 13.01 17.25
N VAL A 174 -25.97 13.07 17.86
CA VAL A 174 -24.74 12.53 17.29
C VAL A 174 -24.85 11.03 17.06
N ASN A 175 -25.39 10.27 18.01
CA ASN A 175 -25.58 8.83 17.85
C ASN A 175 -26.52 8.51 16.67
N LYS A 176 -27.59 9.30 16.47
CA LYS A 176 -28.48 9.16 15.32
C LYS A 176 -27.78 9.49 14.00
N ILE A 177 -26.98 10.56 13.96
CA ILE A 177 -26.20 10.95 12.78
C ILE A 177 -25.20 9.85 12.44
N ILE A 178 -24.43 9.36 13.42
CA ILE A 178 -23.46 8.28 13.24
C ILE A 178 -24.15 7.01 12.74
N ALA A 179 -25.31 6.65 13.30
CA ALA A 179 -26.11 5.51 12.84
C ALA A 179 -26.53 5.68 11.36
N GLY A 180 -26.96 6.88 10.95
CA GLY A 180 -27.30 7.18 9.55
C GLY A 180 -26.08 7.19 8.62
N LEU A 181 -24.94 7.71 9.07
CA LEU A 181 -23.68 7.73 8.33
C LEU A 181 -23.12 6.32 8.11
N GLY A 182 -23.50 5.33 8.92
CA GLY A 182 -23.04 3.94 8.78
C GLY A 182 -23.29 3.36 7.38
N ILE A 183 -24.43 3.68 6.76
CA ILE A 183 -24.74 3.22 5.38
C ILE A 183 -23.81 3.90 4.37
N GLY A 184 -23.58 5.20 4.51
CA GLY A 184 -22.65 5.95 3.66
C GLY A 184 -21.20 5.44 3.80
N ALA A 185 -20.77 5.14 5.03
CA ALA A 185 -19.47 4.55 5.30
C ALA A 185 -19.33 3.15 4.68
N ALA A 186 -20.37 2.31 4.75
CA ALA A 186 -20.38 1.00 4.12
C ALA A 186 -20.29 1.10 2.59
N ALA A 187 -21.00 2.05 1.96
CA ALA A 187 -20.91 2.30 0.53
C ALA A 187 -19.50 2.76 0.11
N LEU A 188 -18.89 3.68 0.87
CA LEU A 188 -17.51 4.12 0.66
C LEU A 188 -16.51 2.97 0.83
N ALA A 189 -16.68 2.12 1.84
CA ALA A 189 -15.83 0.94 2.05
C ALA A 189 -15.95 -0.06 0.89
N LEU A 190 -17.16 -0.29 0.38
CA LEU A 190 -17.38 -1.16 -0.78
C LEU A 190 -16.71 -0.59 -2.04
N ALA A 191 -16.79 0.73 -2.26
CA ALA A 191 -16.12 1.40 -3.37
C ALA A 191 -14.59 1.37 -3.24
N ALA A 192 -14.05 1.49 -2.02
CA ALA A 192 -12.62 1.47 -1.75
C ALA A 192 -12.02 0.05 -1.74
N LYS A 193 -12.86 -1.00 -1.67
CA LYS A 193 -12.45 -2.41 -1.51
C LYS A 193 -11.32 -2.82 -2.45
N GLU A 194 -11.46 -2.54 -3.75
CA GLU A 194 -10.46 -2.96 -4.75
C GLU A 194 -9.10 -2.26 -4.55
N SER A 195 -9.10 -0.99 -4.17
CA SER A 195 -7.87 -0.24 -3.91
C SER A 195 -7.13 -0.78 -2.68
N ILE A 196 -7.87 -1.10 -1.61
CA ILE A 196 -7.31 -1.69 -0.38
C ILE A 196 -6.77 -3.09 -0.67
N GLU A 197 -7.51 -3.90 -1.43
CA GLU A 197 -7.13 -5.27 -1.78
C GLU A 197 -5.82 -5.31 -2.56
N ASN A 198 -5.66 -4.44 -3.57
CA ASN A 198 -4.38 -4.34 -4.30
C ASN A 198 -3.21 -3.92 -3.40
N LEU A 199 -3.45 -3.04 -2.43
CA LEU A 199 -2.43 -2.62 -1.47
C LEU A 199 -2.03 -3.79 -0.54
N ILE A 200 -2.99 -4.56 -0.03
CA ILE A 200 -2.72 -5.77 0.75
C ILE A 200 -1.92 -6.80 -0.08
N CYS A 201 -2.30 -7.04 -1.33
CA CYS A 201 -1.57 -7.94 -2.21
C CYS A 201 -0.14 -7.48 -2.49
N SER A 202 0.11 -6.16 -2.54
CA SER A 202 1.47 -5.62 -2.64
C SER A 202 2.34 -6.02 -1.44
N PHE A 203 1.78 -5.98 -0.24
CA PHE A 203 2.46 -6.46 0.96
C PHE A 203 2.71 -7.96 0.91
N ILE A 204 1.72 -8.76 0.50
CA ILE A 204 1.89 -10.22 0.33
C ILE A 204 3.04 -10.53 -0.62
N ILE A 205 3.08 -9.89 -1.79
CA ILE A 205 4.19 -10.06 -2.75
C ILE A 205 5.53 -9.69 -2.12
N PHE A 206 5.59 -8.64 -1.31
CA PHE A 206 6.83 -8.21 -0.65
C PHE A 206 7.31 -9.16 0.45
N PHE A 207 6.39 -9.74 1.23
CA PHE A 207 6.72 -10.64 2.34
C PHE A 207 6.97 -12.08 1.87
N ASP A 208 6.04 -12.64 1.11
CA ASP A 208 6.11 -14.05 0.67
C ASP A 208 7.05 -14.23 -0.53
N LYS A 209 7.28 -13.15 -1.30
CA LYS A 209 8.18 -13.10 -2.47
C LYS A 209 8.00 -14.28 -3.44
N PRO A 210 6.77 -14.54 -3.94
CA PRO A 210 6.53 -15.55 -4.99
C PRO A 210 7.30 -15.23 -6.28
N PHE A 211 7.60 -13.95 -6.50
CA PHE A 211 8.48 -13.44 -7.53
C PHE A 211 9.16 -12.16 -7.06
N ARG A 212 10.23 -11.75 -7.74
CA ARG A 212 11.01 -10.53 -7.47
C ARG A 212 11.14 -9.67 -8.71
N VAL A 213 11.52 -8.41 -8.51
CA VAL A 213 11.94 -7.55 -9.62
C VAL A 213 13.13 -8.21 -10.32
N GLY A 214 13.04 -8.34 -11.64
CA GLY A 214 13.98 -9.08 -12.48
C GLY A 214 13.50 -10.48 -12.88
N ASP A 215 12.59 -11.10 -12.13
CA ASP A 215 12.08 -12.42 -12.47
C ASP A 215 11.23 -12.38 -13.75
N THR A 216 11.46 -13.31 -14.65
CA THR A 216 10.54 -13.65 -15.73
C THR A 216 9.38 -14.48 -15.19
N VAL A 217 8.17 -13.95 -15.30
CA VAL A 217 6.93 -14.59 -14.87
C VAL A 217 5.97 -14.74 -16.04
N ARG A 218 5.09 -15.73 -15.94
CA ARG A 218 3.91 -15.87 -16.81
C ARG A 218 2.65 -15.80 -15.94
N VAL A 219 1.74 -14.92 -16.30
CA VAL A 219 0.45 -14.70 -15.65
C VAL A 219 -0.62 -14.55 -16.73
N ASP A 220 -1.63 -15.41 -16.69
CA ASP A 220 -2.61 -15.59 -17.77
C ASP A 220 -1.93 -15.74 -19.15
N ALA A 221 -2.24 -14.82 -20.08
CA ALA A 221 -1.69 -14.78 -21.43
C ALA A 221 -0.40 -13.95 -21.55
N TYR A 222 0.04 -13.30 -20.47
CA TYR A 222 1.20 -12.41 -20.50
C TYR A 222 2.42 -13.10 -19.91
N GLN A 223 3.55 -12.97 -20.61
CA GLN A 223 4.84 -13.45 -20.16
C GLN A 223 5.88 -12.34 -20.31
N GLY A 224 6.71 -12.15 -19.29
CA GLY A 224 7.74 -11.12 -19.33
C GLY A 224 8.50 -10.97 -18.02
N ALA A 225 9.47 -10.06 -18.00
CA ALA A 225 10.25 -9.75 -16.81
C ALA A 225 9.55 -8.71 -15.94
N VAL A 226 9.52 -8.93 -14.63
CA VAL A 226 8.99 -7.97 -13.66
C VAL A 226 9.96 -6.79 -13.54
N GLU A 227 9.55 -5.60 -13.96
CA GLU A 227 10.38 -4.39 -13.85
C GLU A 227 10.13 -3.59 -12.58
N LYS A 228 8.87 -3.54 -12.12
CA LYS A 228 8.51 -2.76 -10.93
C LYS A 228 7.31 -3.38 -10.24
N ILE A 229 7.38 -3.50 -8.92
CA ILE A 229 6.25 -3.80 -8.05
C ILE A 229 5.86 -2.49 -7.37
N GLY A 230 4.70 -1.95 -7.71
CA GLY A 230 4.13 -0.73 -7.10
C GLY A 230 3.12 -1.05 -6.00
N LEU A 231 2.49 -0.01 -5.44
CA LEU A 231 1.47 -0.13 -4.39
C LEU A 231 0.11 -0.69 -4.86
N ARG A 232 -0.18 -0.60 -6.17
CA ARG A 232 -1.45 -1.10 -6.76
C ARG A 232 -1.22 -2.13 -7.84
N SER A 233 -0.11 -2.05 -8.56
CA SER A 233 0.14 -2.87 -9.73
C SER A 233 1.62 -3.21 -9.90
N THR A 234 1.84 -4.31 -10.61
CA THR A 234 3.14 -4.79 -11.04
C THR A 234 3.29 -4.53 -12.54
N ARG A 235 4.45 -4.00 -12.94
CA ARG A 235 4.80 -3.76 -14.34
C ARG A 235 5.65 -4.89 -14.87
N ILE A 236 5.17 -5.55 -15.92
CA ILE A 236 5.84 -6.64 -16.61
C ILE A 236 6.28 -6.15 -17.98
N ARG A 237 7.54 -6.36 -18.35
CA ARG A 237 8.10 -6.08 -19.67
C ARG A 237 7.99 -7.31 -20.54
N THR A 238 7.20 -7.25 -21.62
CA THR A 238 7.03 -8.37 -22.55
C THR A 238 8.26 -8.57 -23.43
N GLN A 239 8.29 -9.69 -24.17
CA GLN A 239 9.33 -9.95 -25.17
C GLN A 239 9.34 -8.88 -26.28
N ASP A 240 8.17 -8.33 -26.62
CA ASP A 240 7.99 -7.20 -27.55
C ASP A 240 8.41 -5.84 -26.96
N LYS A 241 9.04 -5.85 -25.78
CA LYS A 241 9.52 -4.66 -25.05
C LYS A 241 8.43 -3.66 -24.64
N THR A 242 7.17 -4.08 -24.63
CA THR A 242 6.04 -3.28 -24.12
C THR A 242 5.79 -3.51 -22.63
N PHE A 243 5.09 -2.59 -21.98
CA PHE A 243 4.68 -2.73 -20.58
C PHE A 243 3.26 -3.26 -20.46
N VAL A 244 3.13 -4.35 -19.71
CA VAL A 244 1.84 -4.84 -19.20
C VAL A 244 1.75 -4.45 -17.73
N THR A 245 0.71 -3.68 -17.38
CA THR A 245 0.45 -3.31 -15.99
C THR A 245 -0.63 -4.22 -15.43
N VAL A 246 -0.25 -5.05 -14.46
CA VAL A 246 -1.15 -6.04 -13.85
C VAL A 246 -1.49 -5.59 -12.42
N PRO A 247 -2.78 -5.52 -12.04
CA PRO A 247 -3.15 -5.26 -10.64
C PRO A 247 -2.51 -6.28 -9.70
N ASN A 248 -2.02 -5.84 -8.54
CA ASN A 248 -1.33 -6.74 -7.60
C ASN A 248 -2.26 -7.84 -7.08
N LYS A 249 -3.55 -7.54 -6.91
CA LYS A 249 -4.58 -8.55 -6.64
C LYS A 249 -4.49 -9.70 -7.65
N LYS A 250 -4.45 -9.35 -8.94
CA LYS A 250 -4.42 -10.34 -10.01
C LYS A 250 -3.12 -11.16 -10.00
N MET A 251 -1.99 -10.57 -9.62
CA MET A 251 -0.71 -11.29 -9.47
C MET A 251 -0.74 -12.34 -8.33
N VAL A 252 -1.56 -12.12 -7.31
CA VAL A 252 -1.68 -13.02 -6.14
C VAL A 252 -2.79 -14.05 -6.34
N ASP A 253 -3.94 -13.64 -6.88
CA ASP A 253 -5.13 -14.50 -7.01
C ASP A 253 -5.06 -15.47 -8.20
N SER A 254 -4.22 -15.18 -9.21
CA SER A 254 -4.11 -16.01 -10.42
C SER A 254 -3.00 -17.07 -10.32
N ILE A 255 -3.03 -18.03 -11.24
CA ILE A 255 -1.94 -19.00 -11.39
C ILE A 255 -0.72 -18.27 -11.98
N LEU A 256 0.31 -18.09 -11.16
CA LEU A 256 1.56 -17.47 -11.54
C LEU A 256 2.65 -18.53 -11.72
N ASP A 257 3.23 -18.56 -12.92
CA ASP A 257 4.37 -19.44 -13.26
C ASP A 257 5.66 -18.60 -13.26
N ASN A 258 6.50 -18.79 -12.24
CA ASN A 258 7.79 -18.12 -12.15
C ASN A 258 8.86 -18.90 -12.91
N LEU A 259 9.03 -18.52 -14.18
CA LEU A 259 9.99 -19.15 -15.10
C LEU A 259 11.45 -18.95 -14.68
N SER A 260 11.74 -18.05 -13.74
CA SER A 260 13.11 -17.81 -13.23
C SER A 260 13.52 -18.84 -12.18
N LEU A 261 12.54 -19.45 -11.49
CA LEU A 261 12.77 -20.46 -10.46
C LEU A 261 12.78 -21.89 -11.01
N ARG A 262 12.72 -22.07 -12.33
CA ARG A 262 12.84 -23.38 -12.96
C ARG A 262 14.18 -24.03 -12.59
N THR A 263 14.17 -25.33 -12.32
CA THR A 263 15.41 -26.11 -12.08
C THR A 263 16.01 -26.63 -13.38
N GLN A 264 15.16 -26.91 -14.37
CA GLN A 264 15.52 -27.44 -15.67
C GLN A 264 14.58 -26.90 -16.75
N GLN A 265 15.01 -26.96 -18.02
CA GLN A 265 14.18 -26.62 -19.17
C GLN A 265 13.82 -27.88 -19.93
N ARG A 266 12.53 -28.17 -20.07
CA ARG A 266 12.03 -29.31 -20.83
C ARG A 266 11.84 -28.94 -22.29
N VAL A 267 12.37 -29.76 -23.18
CA VAL A 267 12.12 -29.70 -24.62
C VAL A 267 11.37 -30.95 -25.05
N VAL A 268 10.33 -30.77 -25.86
CA VAL A 268 9.57 -31.85 -26.49
C VAL A 268 9.64 -31.64 -27.98
N ILE A 269 10.14 -32.65 -28.70
CA ILE A 269 10.21 -32.67 -30.16
C ILE A 269 9.38 -33.86 -30.64
N ARG A 270 8.57 -33.59 -31.66
CA ARG A 270 7.76 -34.58 -32.37
C ARG A 270 8.32 -34.70 -33.78
N LEU A 271 8.94 -35.84 -34.09
CA LEU A 271 9.44 -36.15 -35.44
C LEU A 271 8.47 -37.10 -36.11
N GLU A 272 7.99 -36.72 -37.30
CA GLU A 272 7.06 -37.52 -38.09
C GLU A 272 7.81 -38.14 -39.27
N VAL A 273 7.86 -39.46 -39.30
CA VAL A 273 8.65 -40.27 -40.24
C VAL A 273 7.70 -41.01 -41.19
N ALA A 274 8.11 -41.21 -42.44
CA ALA A 274 7.29 -41.87 -43.44
C ALA A 274 6.94 -43.33 -43.06
N GLY A 275 5.68 -43.72 -43.25
CA GLY A 275 5.11 -45.01 -42.86
C GLY A 275 5.63 -46.22 -43.65
N ASP A 276 6.32 -45.98 -44.76
CA ASP A 276 7.01 -46.98 -45.58
C ASP A 276 8.41 -47.35 -45.04
N THR A 277 8.82 -46.74 -43.92
CA THR A 277 10.12 -47.02 -43.28
C THR A 277 10.10 -48.37 -42.57
N ALA A 278 11.02 -49.26 -42.93
CA ALA A 278 11.19 -50.56 -42.27
C ALA A 278 11.50 -50.43 -40.77
N ALA A 279 10.92 -51.32 -39.95
CA ALA A 279 11.04 -51.31 -38.49
C ALA A 279 12.50 -51.29 -37.98
N ASP A 280 13.39 -52.04 -38.64
CA ASP A 280 14.82 -52.09 -38.28
C ASP A 280 15.50 -50.72 -38.40
N LYS A 281 15.09 -49.91 -39.40
CA LYS A 281 15.58 -48.54 -39.55
C LYS A 281 15.04 -47.63 -38.46
N LEU A 282 13.76 -47.77 -38.10
CA LEU A 282 13.15 -46.99 -37.01
C LEU A 282 13.87 -47.25 -35.67
N LEU A 283 14.17 -48.52 -35.37
CA LEU A 283 14.93 -48.90 -34.17
C LEU A 283 16.34 -48.29 -34.16
N LYS A 284 17.05 -48.34 -35.29
CA LYS A 284 18.38 -47.71 -35.42
C LYS A 284 18.33 -46.19 -35.21
N VAL A 285 17.35 -45.50 -35.80
CA VAL A 285 17.17 -44.05 -35.59
C VAL A 285 16.94 -43.74 -34.12
N LEU A 286 16.04 -44.47 -33.45
CA LEU A 286 15.77 -44.26 -32.02
C LEU A 286 17.03 -44.51 -31.17
N GLN A 287 17.84 -45.51 -31.49
CA GLN A 287 19.11 -45.79 -30.80
C GLN A 287 20.15 -44.69 -31.03
N ASP A 288 20.35 -44.27 -32.27
CA ASP A 288 21.30 -43.21 -32.64
C ASP A 288 20.93 -41.87 -31.97
N ILE A 289 19.63 -41.54 -31.90
CA ILE A 289 19.14 -40.33 -31.20
C ILE A 289 19.41 -40.42 -29.69
N LYS A 290 19.16 -41.59 -29.07
CA LYS A 290 19.49 -41.79 -27.65
C LYS A 290 20.98 -41.61 -27.40
N GLN A 291 21.82 -42.15 -28.27
CA GLN A 291 23.28 -42.03 -28.15
C GLN A 291 23.74 -40.57 -28.29
N LEU A 292 23.20 -39.83 -29.26
CA LEU A 292 23.48 -38.40 -29.44
C LEU A 292 23.14 -37.60 -28.17
N LEU A 293 21.97 -37.83 -27.59
CA LEU A 293 21.55 -37.14 -26.36
C LEU A 293 22.39 -37.54 -25.15
N GLN A 294 22.79 -38.82 -25.05
CA GLN A 294 23.68 -39.33 -24.00
C GLN A 294 25.08 -38.69 -24.02
N GLN A 295 25.59 -38.40 -25.22
CA GLN A 295 26.93 -37.84 -25.40
C GLN A 295 26.97 -36.31 -25.21
N HIS A 296 25.82 -35.65 -25.07
CA HIS A 296 25.74 -34.21 -25.07
C HIS A 296 25.71 -33.62 -23.65
N ASP A 297 26.81 -33.02 -23.20
CA ASP A 297 27.03 -32.54 -21.82
C ASP A 297 25.95 -31.59 -21.25
N LYS A 298 25.25 -30.85 -22.11
CA LYS A 298 24.17 -29.90 -21.70
C LYS A 298 22.79 -30.53 -21.58
N VAL A 299 22.63 -31.80 -21.94
CA VAL A 299 21.39 -32.57 -21.79
C VAL A 299 21.47 -33.32 -20.47
N ALA A 300 20.45 -33.16 -19.63
CA ALA A 300 20.35 -33.88 -18.37
C ALA A 300 19.93 -35.34 -18.59
N ASP A 301 20.28 -36.20 -17.63
CA ASP A 301 19.85 -37.59 -17.61
C ASP A 301 18.32 -37.72 -17.55
N GLY A 302 17.80 -38.87 -18.00
CA GLY A 302 16.37 -39.18 -17.96
C GLY A 302 15.57 -38.68 -19.18
N PHE A 303 16.23 -38.45 -20.32
CA PHE A 303 15.54 -38.19 -21.58
C PHE A 303 14.73 -39.42 -22.05
N ILE A 304 13.63 -39.15 -22.76
CA ILE A 304 12.72 -40.15 -23.29
C ILE A 304 12.74 -40.05 -24.81
N VAL A 305 13.09 -41.15 -25.47
CA VAL A 305 13.07 -41.29 -26.93
C VAL A 305 12.35 -42.57 -27.27
N ASN A 306 11.16 -42.46 -27.85
CA ASN A 306 10.33 -43.59 -28.21
C ASN A 306 9.51 -43.32 -29.48
N LEU A 307 9.07 -44.41 -30.11
CA LEU A 307 7.90 -44.36 -30.99
C LEU A 307 6.68 -44.11 -30.10
N HIS A 308 6.09 -42.93 -30.25
CA HIS A 308 4.96 -42.47 -29.46
C HIS A 308 3.63 -42.93 -30.06
N ASP A 309 3.50 -42.84 -31.38
CA ASP A 309 2.27 -43.17 -32.10
C ASP A 309 2.57 -43.58 -33.55
N PHE A 310 1.59 -44.15 -34.25
CA PHE A 310 1.69 -44.47 -35.68
C PHE A 310 0.32 -44.44 -36.38
N THR A 311 0.32 -44.06 -37.65
CA THR A 311 -0.82 -44.10 -38.57
C THR A 311 -0.51 -45.02 -39.75
N SER A 312 -1.44 -45.14 -40.71
CA SER A 312 -1.20 -45.91 -41.95
C SER A 312 -0.06 -45.35 -42.80
N THR A 313 0.31 -44.08 -42.63
CA THR A 313 1.28 -43.37 -43.48
C THR A 313 2.41 -42.70 -42.70
N THR A 314 2.38 -42.70 -41.36
CA THR A 314 3.35 -41.96 -40.55
C THR A 314 3.67 -42.64 -39.23
N TYR A 315 4.94 -42.68 -38.87
CA TYR A 315 5.42 -43.03 -37.53
C TYR A 315 5.80 -41.76 -36.77
N VAL A 316 5.38 -41.64 -35.51
CA VAL A 316 5.62 -40.45 -34.68
C VAL A 316 6.62 -40.78 -33.60
N PHE A 317 7.82 -40.21 -33.68
CA PHE A 317 8.80 -40.25 -32.59
C PHE A 317 8.61 -39.07 -31.66
N GLN A 318 8.58 -39.33 -30.36
CA GLN A 318 8.62 -38.30 -29.33
C GLN A 318 9.98 -38.31 -28.65
N ILE A 319 10.63 -37.16 -28.66
CA ILE A 319 11.92 -36.92 -28.02
C ILE A 319 11.66 -35.88 -26.93
N THR A 320 11.77 -36.28 -25.67
CA THR A 320 11.70 -35.39 -24.52
C THR A 320 13.03 -35.39 -23.80
N TYR A 321 13.65 -34.22 -23.66
CA TYR A 321 14.88 -34.08 -22.90
C TYR A 321 14.82 -32.83 -22.02
N LEU A 322 15.60 -32.87 -20.95
CA LEU A 322 15.76 -31.76 -20.01
C LEU A 322 17.15 -31.17 -20.22
N THR A 323 17.27 -29.86 -20.10
CA THR A 323 18.57 -29.18 -20.04
C THR A 323 18.67 -28.44 -18.71
N ASN A 324 19.90 -28.16 -18.28
CA ASN A 324 20.10 -27.15 -17.24
C ASN A 324 19.52 -25.81 -17.69
N VAL A 325 19.29 -24.91 -16.74
CA VAL A 325 18.77 -23.57 -17.05
C VAL A 325 19.85 -22.78 -17.78
N ILE A 326 19.64 -22.56 -19.07
CA ILE A 326 20.53 -21.81 -19.93
C ILE A 326 19.78 -20.55 -20.41
N GLU A 327 20.52 -19.49 -20.66
CA GLU A 327 19.99 -18.27 -21.26
C GLU A 327 19.38 -18.54 -22.65
N ALA A 328 18.49 -17.64 -23.09
CA ALA A 328 17.69 -17.86 -24.30
C ALA A 328 18.52 -18.10 -25.56
N ALA A 329 19.58 -17.32 -25.80
CA ALA A 329 20.38 -17.46 -27.02
C ALA A 329 21.18 -18.78 -27.06
N PRO A 330 21.96 -19.16 -26.03
CA PRO A 330 22.66 -20.45 -26.03
C PRO A 330 21.70 -21.65 -25.97
N PHE A 331 20.53 -21.50 -25.34
CA PHE A 331 19.48 -22.52 -25.37
C PHE A 331 18.95 -22.76 -26.80
N ASN A 332 18.70 -21.69 -27.55
CA ASN A 332 18.28 -21.80 -28.95
C ASN A 332 19.37 -22.40 -29.84
N GLN A 333 20.64 -22.07 -29.58
CA GLN A 333 21.76 -22.67 -30.29
C GLN A 333 21.86 -24.18 -30.03
N LEU A 334 21.76 -24.60 -28.77
CA LEU A 334 21.72 -26.02 -28.38
C LEU A 334 20.56 -26.76 -29.05
N ARG A 335 19.38 -26.15 -29.08
CA ARG A 335 18.21 -26.73 -29.75
C ARG A 335 18.44 -26.88 -31.25
N SER A 336 19.05 -25.88 -31.89
CA SER A 336 19.40 -25.93 -33.31
C SER A 336 20.41 -27.04 -33.61
N GLU A 337 21.47 -27.13 -32.80
CA GLU A 337 22.50 -28.16 -32.89
C GLU A 337 21.91 -29.57 -32.78
N LEU A 338 21.10 -29.84 -31.75
CA LEU A 338 20.43 -31.13 -31.57
C LEU A 338 19.46 -31.44 -32.72
N ASN A 339 18.71 -30.44 -33.19
CA ASN A 339 17.80 -30.61 -34.34
C ASN A 339 18.56 -31.02 -35.61
N PHE A 340 19.69 -30.36 -35.93
CA PHE A 340 20.53 -30.75 -37.05
C PHE A 340 21.12 -32.15 -36.86
N GLY A 341 21.52 -32.50 -35.64
CA GLY A 341 21.96 -33.86 -35.30
C GLY A 341 20.88 -34.92 -35.58
N PHE A 342 19.62 -34.65 -35.21
CA PHE A 342 18.50 -35.56 -35.52
C PHE A 342 18.27 -35.70 -37.03
N ILE A 343 18.37 -34.60 -37.79
CA ILE A 343 18.26 -34.62 -39.25
C ILE A 343 19.36 -35.48 -39.87
N SER A 344 20.62 -35.30 -39.45
CA SER A 344 21.75 -36.08 -39.95
C SER A 344 21.62 -37.58 -39.64
N ILE A 345 21.03 -37.95 -38.50
CA ILE A 345 20.72 -39.36 -38.16
C ILE A 345 19.69 -39.93 -39.14
N LEU A 346 18.62 -39.19 -39.44
CA LEU A 346 17.61 -39.62 -40.40
C LEU A 346 18.23 -39.83 -41.80
N GLU A 347 19.05 -38.89 -42.26
CA GLU A 347 19.74 -38.96 -43.55
C GLU A 347 20.67 -40.17 -43.63
N LYS A 348 21.48 -40.41 -42.58
CA LYS A 348 22.40 -41.55 -42.49
C LYS A 348 21.69 -42.89 -42.60
N GLN A 349 20.50 -43.02 -42.03
CA GLN A 349 19.70 -44.25 -42.07
C GLN A 349 18.80 -44.33 -43.33
N GLY A 350 18.83 -43.31 -44.18
CA GLY A 350 17.97 -43.20 -45.36
C GLY A 350 16.49 -43.20 -44.99
N VAL A 351 16.13 -42.53 -43.90
CA VAL A 351 14.78 -42.36 -43.38
C VAL A 351 14.29 -40.97 -43.73
N LYS A 352 13.09 -40.87 -44.32
CA LYS A 352 12.50 -39.59 -44.72
C LYS A 352 11.48 -39.12 -43.69
N LEU A 353 11.38 -37.81 -43.53
CA LEU A 353 10.26 -37.19 -42.84
C LEU A 353 8.97 -37.45 -43.65
N SER A 354 7.85 -37.56 -42.92
CA SER A 354 6.54 -37.70 -43.54
C SER A 354 6.24 -36.48 -44.42
N SER A 355 5.89 -36.72 -45.68
CA SER A 355 5.36 -35.70 -46.58
C SER A 355 3.85 -35.84 -46.68
N THR A 356 3.11 -34.76 -46.43
CA THR A 356 1.67 -34.72 -46.70
C THR A 356 1.44 -34.97 -48.19
N THR A 357 1.00 -36.18 -48.54
CA THR A 357 0.60 -36.52 -49.91
C THR A 357 -0.88 -36.23 -50.02
N VAL A 358 -1.24 -35.14 -50.70
CA VAL A 358 -2.65 -34.84 -51.01
C VAL A 358 -3.03 -35.63 -52.25
N GLU A 359 -3.76 -36.74 -52.08
CA GLU A 359 -4.38 -37.44 -53.21
C GLU A 359 -5.52 -36.57 -53.74
N ILE A 360 -5.29 -35.91 -54.88
CA ILE A 360 -6.35 -35.22 -55.62
C ILE A 360 -7.06 -36.29 -56.45
N HIS A 361 -8.26 -36.69 -56.03
CA HIS A 361 -9.17 -37.42 -56.89
C HIS A 361 -9.78 -36.42 -57.89
N GLU A 362 -9.27 -36.39 -59.12
CA GLU A 362 -10.01 -35.80 -60.24
C GLU A 362 -11.30 -36.61 -60.42
N LYS A 363 -12.44 -35.90 -60.33
CA LYS A 363 -13.78 -36.45 -60.46
C LYS A 363 -14.22 -36.55 -61.92
#